data_AF-A0A7V8VZ07-F1
#
_entry.id   AF-A0A7V8VZ07-F1
#
_cell.length_a   1.000
_cell.length_b   1.000
_cell.length_c   1.000
_cell.angle_alpha   90.00
_cell.angle_beta   90.00
_cell.angle_gamma   90.00
#
_symmetry.space_group_name_H-M   'P 1'
#
loop_
_entity.id
_entity.type
_entity.pdbx_description
1 polymer ?
#
loop_
_entity_poly.entity_id
_entity_poly.type
_entity_poly.pdbx_seq_one_letter_code
_entity_poly.pdbx_strand_id
1 'polypeptide(L)'
;MIKGAAVAPFAGSAIFALAKPGSIGAQELTVNVGSKDFTEQLILGNMYLQVLQDLGIPAEDRLNLGGTQIAQQALVAGDIQMYPEYTGTALTEV
;
A
#
# COMPACT_ATOMS: atom_id res chain seq x y z
N MET A 1 -39.89 1.55 31.07
CA MET A 1 -38.76 1.21 30.17
C MET A 1 -38.25 2.53 29.63
N ILE A 2 -37.28 3.18 30.28
CA ILE A 2 -35.84 3.12 29.99
C ILE A 2 -35.07 3.31 31.32
N LYS A 3 -34.12 2.43 31.64
CA LYS A 3 -33.15 2.55 32.75
C LYS A 3 -32.01 3.49 32.28
N GLY A 4 -31.50 4.45 33.07
CA GLY A 4 -30.38 4.29 34.02
C GLY A 4 -29.05 4.04 33.26
N ALA A 5 -27.90 4.66 33.51
CA ALA A 5 -27.32 5.39 34.64
C ALA A 5 -26.04 6.10 34.11
N ALA A 6 -25.72 7.32 34.55
CA ALA A 6 -24.70 7.65 35.56
C ALA A 6 -23.28 7.93 35.01
N VAL A 7 -22.73 9.04 35.50
CA VAL A 7 -21.40 9.60 35.26
C VAL A 7 -20.50 9.32 36.49
N ALA A 8 -19.17 9.28 36.24
CA ALA A 8 -18.02 9.52 37.14
C ALA A 8 -17.30 8.27 37.74
N PRO A 9 -16.04 8.38 38.21
CA PRO A 9 -14.89 9.20 37.75
C PRO A 9 -13.53 8.43 37.71
N PHE A 10 -12.48 9.15 37.29
CA PHE A 10 -11.05 8.86 37.36
C PHE A 10 -10.56 8.11 38.62
N ALA A 11 -9.75 7.04 38.45
CA ALA A 11 -8.58 6.70 39.27
C ALA A 11 -7.85 5.49 38.65
N GLY A 12 -6.54 5.61 38.39
CA GLY A 12 -5.74 4.46 37.94
C GLY A 12 -4.32 4.80 37.49
N SER A 13 -3.41 4.88 38.46
CA SER A 13 -1.96 5.08 38.44
C SER A 13 -1.17 4.72 37.17
N ALA A 14 -0.27 5.64 36.79
CA ALA A 14 0.75 5.45 35.78
C ALA A 14 1.76 4.36 36.19
N ILE A 15 1.86 3.30 35.39
CA ILE A 15 3.01 2.39 35.39
C ILE A 15 3.89 2.81 34.21
N PHE A 16 5.02 3.45 34.51
CA PHE A 16 6.05 3.74 33.52
C PHE A 16 6.74 2.41 33.16
N ALA A 17 6.31 1.80 32.07
CA ALA A 17 6.99 0.63 31.51
C ALA A 17 8.39 1.06 31.04
N LEU A 18 9.42 0.34 31.50
CA LEU A 18 10.80 0.49 31.10
C LEU A 18 10.91 0.27 29.57
N ALA A 19 11.10 1.35 28.82
CA ALA A 19 11.25 1.30 27.36
C ALA A 19 12.49 0.47 27.01
N LYS A 20 12.30 -0.66 26.32
CA LYS A 20 13.38 -1.30 25.56
C LYS A 20 13.89 -0.27 24.54
N PRO A 21 15.21 -0.12 24.35
CA PRO A 21 15.72 0.73 23.27
C PRO A 21 15.09 0.24 21.96
N GLY A 22 14.33 1.15 21.34
CA GLY A 22 13.59 0.86 20.13
C GLY A 22 14.55 0.42 19.05
N SER A 23 14.43 -0.82 18.60
CA SER A 23 14.71 -1.10 17.21
C SER A 23 13.82 -0.14 16.43
N ILE A 24 14.43 0.78 15.67
CA ILE A 24 13.72 1.43 14.58
C ILE A 24 13.37 0.26 13.67
N GLY A 25 12.16 -0.29 13.85
CA GLY A 25 11.65 -1.29 12.95
C GLY A 25 11.66 -0.64 11.58
N ALA A 26 12.55 -1.08 10.70
CA ALA A 26 12.37 -0.86 9.29
C ALA A 26 11.00 -1.44 8.99
N GLN A 27 9.99 -0.59 8.85
CA GLN A 27 8.69 -1.03 8.40
C GLN A 27 8.94 -1.62 7.02
N GLU A 28 8.80 -2.93 6.93
CA GLU A 28 9.05 -3.66 5.71
C GLU A 28 8.07 -3.11 4.67
N LEU A 29 8.59 -2.32 3.73
CA LEU A 29 7.78 -1.61 2.77
C LEU A 29 7.32 -2.63 1.73
N THR A 30 6.08 -3.09 1.84
CA THR A 30 5.46 -3.93 0.81
C THR A 30 5.31 -3.12 -0.48
N VAL A 31 5.76 -3.68 -1.60
CA VAL A 31 5.67 -3.07 -2.93
C VAL A 31 4.34 -3.45 -3.57
N ASN A 32 3.41 -2.51 -3.62
CA ASN A 32 2.15 -2.69 -4.34
C ASN A 32 2.41 -2.52 -5.86
N VAL A 33 2.17 -3.57 -6.64
CA VAL A 33 2.37 -3.57 -8.10
C VAL A 33 1.04 -3.40 -8.81
N GLY A 34 0.91 -2.33 -9.59
CA GLY A 34 -0.28 -2.03 -10.39
C GLY A 34 -0.16 -2.39 -11.86
N SER A 35 -1.29 -2.33 -12.58
CA SER A 35 -1.33 -2.36 -14.04
C SER A 35 -2.58 -1.69 -14.59
N LYS A 36 -2.57 -1.41 -15.89
CA LYS A 36 -3.78 -1.06 -16.64
C LYS A 36 -4.64 -2.31 -16.91
N ASP A 37 -5.91 -2.11 -17.24
CA ASP A 37 -6.89 -3.16 -17.57
C ASP A 37 -6.81 -3.60 -19.04
N PHE A 38 -5.70 -4.21 -19.43
CA PHE A 38 -5.62 -4.96 -20.69
C PHE A 38 -4.51 -6.00 -20.66
N THR A 39 -4.58 -6.94 -21.61
CA THR A 39 -3.81 -8.21 -21.58
C THR A 39 -2.31 -8.03 -21.37
N GLU A 40 -1.65 -7.19 -22.16
CA GLU A 40 -0.19 -7.01 -22.03
C GLU A 40 0.19 -6.47 -20.65
N GLN A 41 -0.59 -5.52 -20.13
CA GLN A 41 -0.33 -4.89 -18.83
C GLN A 41 -0.50 -5.86 -17.67
N LEU A 42 -1.47 -6.77 -17.77
CA LEU A 42 -1.63 -7.87 -16.82
C LEU A 42 -0.43 -8.82 -16.88
N ILE A 43 0.07 -9.16 -18.08
CA ILE A 43 1.24 -10.02 -18.25
C ILE A 43 2.48 -9.37 -17.64
N LEU A 44 2.77 -8.11 -17.99
CA LEU A 44 3.94 -7.38 -17.49
C LEU A 44 3.88 -7.14 -15.98
N GLY A 45 2.70 -6.82 -15.43
CA GLY A 45 2.51 -6.68 -14.00
C GLY A 45 2.76 -7.98 -13.23
N ASN A 46 2.30 -9.12 -13.76
CA ASN A 46 2.62 -10.44 -13.20
C ASN A 46 4.12 -10.78 -13.31
N MET A 47 4.81 -10.33 -14.35
CA MET A 47 6.27 -10.49 -14.45
C MET A 47 6.99 -9.68 -13.36
N TYR A 48 6.53 -8.45 -13.07
CA TYR A 48 7.10 -7.63 -11.98
C TYR A 48 6.91 -8.31 -10.62
N LEU A 49 5.72 -8.82 -10.33
CA LEU A 49 5.43 -9.57 -9.11
C LEU A 49 6.36 -10.78 -8.93
N GLN A 50 6.54 -11.58 -9.99
CA GLN A 50 7.44 -12.74 -9.95
C GLN A 50 8.90 -12.34 -9.69
N VAL A 51 9.40 -11.29 -10.34
CA VAL A 51 10.77 -10.80 -10.11
C VAL A 51 10.95 -10.32 -8.66
N LEU A 52 9.98 -9.59 -8.11
CA LEU A 52 10.04 -9.13 -6.71
C LEU A 52 10.03 -10.32 -5.74
N GLN A 53 9.18 -11.32 -6.00
CA GLN A 53 9.13 -12.57 -5.24
C GLN A 53 10.48 -13.30 -5.26
N ASP A 54 11.11 -13.45 -6.43
CA ASP A 54 12.42 -14.11 -6.58
C ASP A 54 13.54 -13.38 -5.84
N LEU A 55 13.41 -12.05 -5.68
CA LEU A 55 14.33 -11.21 -4.92
C LEU A 55 14.03 -11.20 -3.41
N GLY A 56 12.97 -11.87 -2.96
CA GLY A 56 12.53 -11.85 -1.56
C GLY A 56 11.99 -10.49 -1.10
N ILE A 57 11.55 -9.64 -2.04
CA ILE A 57 10.94 -8.36 -1.74
C ILE A 57 9.43 -8.58 -1.58
N PRO A 58 8.83 -8.21 -0.43
CA PRO A 58 7.37 -8.33 -0.25
C PRO A 58 6.64 -7.48 -1.29
N ALA A 59 5.73 -8.10 -2.02
CA ALA A 59 4.93 -7.43 -3.05
C ALA A 59 3.47 -7.87 -2.97
N GLU A 60 2.57 -6.91 -3.21
CA GLU A 60 1.12 -7.15 -3.28
C GLU A 60 0.60 -6.88 -4.70
N ASP A 61 -0.30 -7.74 -5.15
CA ASP A 61 -0.99 -7.61 -6.42
C ASP A 61 -2.07 -6.52 -6.33
N ARG A 62 -1.89 -5.45 -7.11
CA ARG A 62 -2.88 -4.38 -7.36
C ARG A 62 -3.11 -4.21 -8.86
N LEU A 63 -3.01 -5.29 -9.62
CA LEU A 63 -3.20 -5.27 -11.07
C LEU A 63 -4.65 -4.90 -11.41
N ASN A 64 -4.87 -4.57 -12.69
CA ASN A 64 -6.18 -4.27 -13.23
C ASN A 64 -6.86 -3.02 -12.61
N LEU A 65 -6.15 -1.88 -12.61
CA LEU A 65 -6.67 -0.61 -12.06
C LEU A 65 -7.60 0.14 -13.02
N GLY A 66 -7.58 -0.19 -14.30
CA GLY A 66 -8.30 0.54 -15.35
C GLY A 66 -7.38 1.23 -16.35
N GLY A 67 -7.74 2.44 -16.80
CA GLY A 67 -6.98 3.18 -17.81
C GLY A 67 -5.72 3.88 -17.29
N THR A 68 -4.97 4.53 -18.20
CA THR A 68 -3.74 5.28 -17.90
C THR A 68 -3.90 6.23 -16.72
N GLN A 69 -4.92 7.09 -16.74
CA GLN A 69 -5.09 8.12 -15.70
C GLN A 69 -5.35 7.52 -14.32
N ILE A 70 -6.04 6.37 -14.24
CA ILE A 70 -6.32 5.71 -12.97
C ILE A 70 -5.03 5.09 -12.41
N ALA A 71 -4.27 4.38 -13.25
CA ALA A 71 -2.98 3.81 -12.85
C ALA A 71 -1.97 4.89 -12.41
N GLN A 72 -1.91 6.00 -13.16
CA GLN A 72 -1.04 7.13 -12.82
C GLN A 72 -1.47 7.82 -11.51
N GLN A 73 -2.77 8.02 -11.30
CA GLN A 73 -3.27 8.59 -10.04
C GLN A 73 -2.94 7.69 -8.85
N ALA A 74 -3.09 6.36 -8.99
CA ALA A 74 -2.69 5.40 -7.96
C ALA A 74 -1.20 5.48 -7.64
N LEU A 75 -0.34 5.68 -8.66
CA LEU A 75 1.10 5.86 -8.45
C LEU A 75 1.40 7.16 -7.70
N VAL A 76 0.81 8.29 -8.11
CA VAL A 76 1.02 9.60 -7.48
C VAL A 76 0.47 9.66 -6.06
N ALA A 77 -0.66 8.97 -5.80
CA ALA A 77 -1.27 8.87 -4.48
C ALA A 77 -0.50 7.94 -3.54
N GLY A 78 0.41 7.10 -4.06
CA GLY A 78 1.16 6.10 -3.30
C GLY A 78 0.41 4.79 -3.03
N ASP A 79 -0.74 4.59 -3.67
CA ASP A 79 -1.52 3.35 -3.59
C ASP A 79 -0.75 2.17 -4.23
N ILE A 80 0.06 2.46 -5.24
CA ILE A 80 1.02 1.55 -5.86
C ILE A 80 2.42 2.18 -5.90
N GLN A 81 3.46 1.34 -5.91
CA GLN A 81 4.85 1.80 -6.03
C GLN A 81 5.36 1.71 -7.46
N MET A 82 4.76 0.87 -8.30
CA MET A 82 5.15 0.72 -9.70
C MET A 82 4.03 0.12 -10.55
N TYR A 83 4.03 0.45 -11.84
CA TYR A 83 3.26 -0.23 -12.88
C TYR A 83 3.98 -0.12 -14.23
N PRO A 84 3.70 -0.97 -15.23
CA PRO A 84 4.28 -0.82 -16.56
C PRO A 84 3.64 0.36 -17.31
N GLU A 85 4.46 1.29 -17.81
CA GLU A 85 4.00 2.44 -18.58
C GLU A 85 4.77 2.58 -19.90
N TYR A 86 4.06 2.99 -20.95
CA TYR A 86 4.63 3.31 -22.24
C TYR A 86 5.19 4.73 -22.22
N THR A 87 6.42 4.89 -22.72
CA THR A 87 7.09 6.19 -22.79
C THR A 87 6.30 7.23 -23.59
N GLY A 88 5.66 6.83 -24.70
CA GLY A 88 4.81 7.72 -25.49
C GLY A 88 3.59 8.22 -24.73
N THR A 89 2.88 7.30 -24.05
CA THR A 89 1.74 7.65 -23.19
C THR A 89 2.18 8.52 -22.01
N ALA A 90 3.31 8.21 -21.37
CA ALA A 90 3.87 9.01 -20.28
C ALA A 90 4.21 10.44 -20.72
N LEU A 91 4.57 10.65 -21.99
CA LEU A 91 4.89 11.97 -22.53
C LEU A 91 3.65 12.80 -22.86
N THR A 92 2.54 12.16 -23.25
CA THR A 92 1.37 12.88 -23.80
C THR A 92 0.12 12.85 -22.92
N GLU A 93 0.00 11.90 -22.00
CA GLU A 93 -1.25 11.61 -21.25
C GLU A 93 -1.11 11.61 -19.71
N VAL A 94 0.12 11.77 -19.21
CA VAL A 94 0.50 11.73 -17.79
C VAL A 94 1.19 13.04 -17.43
#